data_AF-A0A410Q2A1-F1
#
_entry.id   AF-A0A410Q2A1-F1
#
_cell.length_a   1.000
_cell.length_b   1.000
_cell.length_c   1.000
_cell.angle_alpha   90.00
_cell.angle_beta   90.00
_cell.angle_gamma   90.00
#
_symmetry.space_group_name_H-M   'P 1'
#
loop_
_entity.id
_entity.type
_entity.pdbx_description
1 polymer ?
#
loop_
_entity_poly.entity_id
_entity_poly.type
_entity_poly.pdbx_seq_one_letter_code
_entity_poly.pdbx_strand_id
1 'polypeptide(L)' 'MYSYQKTEPGQWSVGSFSEDGKWQSESVWYTPEEAAERAHWLNGGKRPATDDDEATSNGQR' A
#
# COMPACT_ATOMS: atom_id res chain seq x y z
N MET A 1 5.40 5.29 -7.83
CA MET A 1 5.42 5.27 -6.34
C MET A 1 4.15 5.92 -5.86
N TYR A 2 3.38 5.21 -5.05
CA TYR A 2 2.16 5.72 -4.43
C TYR A 2 2.52 6.53 -3.18
N SER A 3 1.83 7.63 -2.97
CA SER A 3 1.98 8.50 -1.81
C SER A 3 0.60 8.81 -1.24
N TYR A 4 0.56 9.21 0.02
CA TYR A 4 -0.65 9.71 0.65
C TYR A 4 -0.44 11.18 1.01
N GLN A 5 -1.46 12.00 0.76
CA GLN A 5 -1.44 13.42 1.09
C GLN A 5 -2.70 13.79 1.85
N LYS A 6 -2.55 14.66 2.84
CA LYS A 6 -3.67 15.22 3.59
C LYS A 6 -4.39 16.24 2.71
N THR A 7 -5.64 15.97 2.35
CA THR A 7 -6.47 16.89 1.55
C THR A 7 -7.24 17.84 2.44
N GLU A 8 -7.83 17.33 3.52
CA GLU A 8 -8.64 18.09 4.47
C GLU A 8 -8.29 17.69 5.91
N PRO A 9 -8.66 18.50 6.93
CA PRO A 9 -8.56 18.07 8.32
C PRO A 9 -9.39 16.80 8.57
N GLY A 10 -8.70 15.66 8.68
CA GLY A 10 -9.34 14.34 8.84
C GLY A 10 -9.63 13.63 7.52
N GLN A 11 -9.04 14.08 6.40
CA GLN A 11 -9.16 13.39 5.11
C GLN A 11 -7.79 13.30 4.42
N TRP A 12 -7.50 12.12 3.91
CA TRP A 12 -6.25 11.72 3.30
C TRP A 12 -6.52 11.08 1.95
N SER A 13 -5.86 11.53 0.90
CA SER A 13 -5.95 10.93 -0.42
C SER A 13 -4.69 10.14 -0.72
N VAL A 14 -4.86 8.89 -1.12
CA VAL A 14 -3.80 8.02 -1.63
C VAL A 14 -3.83 8.09 -3.15
N GLY A 15 -2.67 8.31 -3.75
CA GLY A 15 -2.54 8.43 -5.19
C GLY A 15 -1.11 8.26 -5.67
N SER A 16 -0.92 8.36 -6.97
CA SER A 16 0.41 8.36 -7.58
C SER A 16 0.49 9.43 -8.67
N PHE A 17 1.72 9.88 -8.95
CA PHE A 17 1.96 10.73 -10.10
C PHE A 17 2.04 9.87 -11.35
N SER A 18 1.24 10.24 -12.36
CA SER A 18 1.34 9.66 -13.69
C SER A 18 2.60 10.15 -14.41
N GLU A 19 2.95 9.50 -15.53
CA GLU A 19 4.08 9.90 -16.38
C GLU A 19 3.95 11.34 -16.91
N ASP A 20 2.72 11.86 -17.00
CA ASP A 20 2.41 13.25 -17.35
C ASP A 20 2.62 14.25 -16.19
N GLY A 21 3.07 13.78 -15.01
CA GLY A 21 3.22 14.58 -13.80
C GLY A 21 1.89 14.95 -13.12
N LYS A 22 0.77 14.40 -13.58
CA LYS A 22 -0.55 14.60 -12.96
C LYS A 22 -0.75 13.69 -11.75
N TRP A 23 -1.23 14.26 -10.66
CA TRP A 23 -1.66 13.51 -9.49
C TRP A 23 -2.94 12.74 -9.82
N GLN A 24 -2.89 11.41 -9.67
CA GLN A 24 -4.06 10.55 -9.77
C GLN A 24 -4.42 10.01 -8.39
N SER A 25 -5.49 10.57 -7.83
CA SER A 25 -6.12 10.08 -6.60
C SER A 25 -6.78 8.74 -6.87
N GLU A 26 -6.37 7.70 -6.15
CA GLU A 26 -6.95 6.36 -6.25
C GLU A 26 -7.96 6.09 -5.14
N SER A 27 -7.72 6.56 -3.92
CA SER A 27 -8.62 6.33 -2.77
C SER A 27 -8.54 7.45 -1.75
N VAL A 28 -9.67 7.74 -1.10
CA VAL A 28 -9.77 8.72 -0.01
C VAL A 28 -10.05 7.99 1.29
N TRP A 29 -9.32 8.36 2.33
CA TRP A 29 -9.35 7.78 3.67
C TRP A 29 -9.55 8.88 4.70
N TYR A 30 -10.16 8.55 5.82
CA TYR A 30 -10.38 9.52 6.91
C TYR A 30 -9.32 9.42 8.01
N THR A 31 -8.49 8.36 7.97
CA THR A 31 -7.39 8.17 8.90
C THR A 31 -6.04 8.10 8.18
N PRO A 32 -4.97 8.63 8.80
CA PRO A 32 -3.63 8.55 8.22
C PRO A 32 -3.10 7.10 8.16
N GLU A 33 -3.52 6.24 9.09
CA GLU A 33 -3.07 4.85 9.17
C GLU A 33 -3.55 4.02 7.98
N GLU A 34 -4.84 4.11 7.64
CA GLU A 34 -5.40 3.43 6.47
C GLU A 34 -4.79 3.95 5.16
N ALA A 35 -4.58 5.27 5.06
CA ALA A 35 -3.94 5.88 3.90
C ALA A 35 -2.49 5.38 3.72
N ALA A 36 -1.73 5.30 4.82
CA ALA A 36 -0.36 4.80 4.80
C ALA A 36 -0.30 3.30 4.46
N GLU A 37 -1.18 2.48 5.04
CA GLU A 37 -1.25 1.04 4.74
C GLU A 37 -1.57 0.82 3.26
N ARG A 38 -2.54 1.57 2.72
CA ARG A 38 -2.92 1.46 1.31
C ARG A 38 -1.79 1.91 0.38
N ALA A 39 -1.16 3.05 0.65
CA ALA A 39 -0.02 3.53 -0.13
C ALA A 39 1.15 2.53 -0.07
N HIS A 40 1.42 1.93 1.08
CA HIS A 40 2.44 0.91 1.24
C HIS A 40 2.11 -0.33 0.40
N TRP A 41 0.87 -0.84 0.49
CA TRP A 41 0.41 -1.99 -0.30
C TRP A 41 0.54 -1.76 -1.80
N LEU A 42 0.14 -0.57 -2.29
CA LEU A 42 0.23 -0.19 -3.69
C LEU A 42 1.67 -0.01 -4.19
N ASN A 43 2.62 0.31 -3.29
CA ASN A 43 4.04 0.33 -3.61
C ASN A 43 4.68 -1.07 -3.67
N GLY A 44 3.89 -2.15 -3.58
CA GLY A 44 4.40 -3.52 -3.51
C GLY A 44 4.65 -4.00 -2.08
N GLY A 45 4.07 -3.32 -1.09
CA GLY A 45 3.97 -3.78 0.28
C GLY A 45 3.15 -5.06 0.32
N LYS A 46 3.81 -6.20 0.09
CA LYS A 46 3.32 -7.50 0.51
C LYS A 46 3.03 -7.33 1.99
N ARG A 47 1.75 -7.43 2.40
CA ARG A 47 1.48 -7.93 3.76
C ARG A 47 2.40 -9.13 3.93
N PRO A 48 3.12 -9.30 5.05
CA PRO A 48 3.80 -10.56 5.27
C PRO A 48 2.71 -11.59 5.01
N ALA A 49 2.87 -12.33 3.90
CA ALA A 49 2.13 -13.54 3.73
C ALA A 49 2.41 -14.22 5.06
N THR A 50 1.35 -14.50 5.81
CA THR A 50 1.40 -15.56 6.79
C THR A 50 2.20 -16.65 6.11
N ASP A 51 3.44 -16.79 6.55
CA ASP A 51 4.33 -17.89 6.25
C ASP A 51 3.68 -19.09 6.95
N ASP A 52 2.51 -19.45 6.43
CA ASP A 52 1.67 -20.57 6.84
C ASP A 52 1.29 -21.31 5.54
N ASP A 53 2.28 -21.47 4.68
CA ASP A 53 2.38 -22.55 3.71
C ASP A 53 3.84 -22.60 3.24
N GLU A 54 4.71 -23.25 4.01
CA GLU A 54 5.93 -23.94 3.52
C GLU A 54 6.56 -24.78 4.66
N ALA A 55 5.76 -25.67 5.24
CA ALA A 55 6.30 -26.89 5.84
C ALA A 55 6.66 -27.90 4.72
N THR A 56 7.55 -27.54 3.79
CA THR A 56 8.17 -28.51 2.87
C THR A 56 9.69 -28.41 2.83
N SER A 57 10.32 -28.21 4.00
CA SER A 57 11.71 -28.63 4.18
C SER A 57 11.77 -29.94 4.96
N ASN A 58 11.82 -31.06 4.23
CA ASN A 58 12.92 -32.00 4.43
C ASN A 58 13.09 -32.89 3.21
N GLY A 59 14.12 -32.58 2.43
CA GLY A 59 14.56 -33.35 1.30
C GLY A 59 14.92 -34.79 1.68
N GLN A 60 14.53 -35.71 0.81
CA GLN A 60 15.01 -37.08 0.75
C GLN A 60 16.54 -37.13 0.79
N ARG A 61 17.07 -37.95 1.70
CA ARG A 61 18.37 -38.62 1.57
C ARG A 61 18.23 -40.06 1.99
#